data_AF-A0A5N5DPG0-F1
#
_entry.id   AF-A0A5N5DPG0-F1
#
_cell.length_a   1.000
_cell.length_b   1.000
_cell.length_c   1.000
_cell.angle_alpha   90.00
_cell.angle_beta   90.00
_cell.angle_gamma   90.00
#
_symmetry.space_group_name_H-M   'P 1'
#
loop_
_entity.id
_entity.type
_entity.pdbx_description
1 polymer ?
#
loop_
_entity_poly.entity_id
_entity_poly.type
_entity_poly.pdbx_seq_one_letter_code
_entity_poly.pdbx_strand_id
1 'polypeptide(L)'
;MATNISLKRFHQHVDAGRIIFSDNIMEARFEDSKNEPHRKVLWTDASFANRKTGPAVGIAIVWKQDFTEELQKQADPGEQEWVEDYRASSLSMSSGSGEQEAAFDALEKGELLFAPGMTGDILVYTDAEIEGFRSPDSRGGWLNPAGNFATRAAIRAVHLAEKGFTVEFKACAGHGGILGNELVDYWARQAINLDVPRNSDLGSWLRAKRAAEDRDKRRTTLTELARQARDREEQARVDAANARWNQTAGTTTAAERTQEEIDADYAEFEQWLAQDE
;
A
#
# COMPACT_ATOMS: atom_id res chain seq x y z
N MET A 1 -2.15 -22.77 14.05
CA MET A 1 -2.86 -23.01 15.32
C MET A 1 -3.10 -21.66 15.96
N ALA A 2 -4.35 -21.26 16.22
CA ALA A 2 -4.61 -20.01 16.94
C ALA A 2 -4.17 -20.20 18.39
N THR A 3 -3.16 -19.45 18.83
CA THR A 3 -2.71 -19.46 20.22
C THR A 3 -3.85 -18.91 21.09
N ASN A 4 -4.23 -19.62 22.15
CA ASN A 4 -5.23 -19.11 23.09
C ASN A 4 -4.65 -17.88 23.80
N ILE A 5 -5.19 -16.69 23.51
CA ILE A 5 -4.79 -15.43 24.14
C ILE A 5 -5.71 -15.15 25.31
N SER A 6 -5.15 -15.05 26.52
CA SER A 6 -5.95 -14.67 27.69
C SER A 6 -6.26 -13.17 27.67
N LEU A 7 -7.41 -12.79 28.23
CA LEU A 7 -7.78 -11.39 28.41
C LEU A 7 -6.72 -10.63 29.25
N LYS A 8 -6.14 -11.31 30.25
CA LYS A 8 -5.02 -10.79 31.04
C LYS A 8 -3.82 -10.44 30.15
N ARG A 9 -3.45 -11.32 29.22
CA ARG A 9 -2.32 -11.11 28.31
C ARG A 9 -2.57 -9.95 27.35
N PHE A 10 -3.80 -9.81 26.84
CA PHE A 10 -4.20 -8.64 26.06
C PHE A 10 -3.99 -7.35 26.86
N HIS A 11 -4.53 -7.26 28.08
CA HIS A 11 -4.36 -6.08 28.93
C HIS A 11 -2.89 -5.79 29.28
N GLN A 12 -2.06 -6.82 29.48
CA GLN A 12 -0.62 -6.62 29.69
C GLN A 12 0.05 -5.88 28.52
N HIS A 13 -0.34 -6.17 27.28
CA HIS A 13 0.18 -5.45 26.11
C HIS A 13 -0.39 -4.04 25.98
N VAL A 14 -1.65 -3.83 26.37
CA VAL A 14 -2.25 -2.49 26.45
C VAL A 14 -1.54 -1.63 27.50
N ASP A 15 -1.39 -2.15 28.73
CA ASP A 15 -0.73 -1.47 29.84
C ASP A 15 0.75 -1.17 29.55
N ALA A 16 1.42 -2.03 28.77
CA ALA A 16 2.79 -1.82 28.32
C ALA A 16 2.93 -0.84 27.14
N GLY A 17 1.82 -0.25 26.65
CA GLY A 17 1.84 0.66 25.51
C GLY A 17 2.20 0.00 24.18
N ARG A 18 2.02 -1.32 24.07
CA ARG A 18 2.26 -2.09 22.83
C ARG A 18 1.01 -2.18 21.95
N ILE A 19 -0.16 -2.03 22.57
CA ILE A 19 -1.44 -1.87 21.91
C ILE A 19 -2.06 -0.58 22.46
N ILE A 20 -2.26 0.41 21.61
CA ILE A 20 -2.70 1.74 21.98
C ILE A 20 -4.06 2.02 21.34
N PHE A 21 -4.95 2.66 22.08
CA PHE A 21 -6.24 3.13 21.58
C PHE A 21 -6.30 4.64 21.76
N SER A 22 -6.54 5.37 20.68
CA SER A 22 -6.74 6.83 20.71
C SER A 22 -8.12 7.20 20.20
N ASP A 23 -8.94 7.75 21.09
CA ASP A 23 -10.24 8.33 20.75
C ASP A 23 -10.09 9.81 20.29
N ASN A 24 -8.86 10.30 20.17
CA ASN A 24 -8.58 11.68 19.80
C ASN A 24 -8.74 11.89 18.29
N ILE A 25 -9.99 12.12 17.87
CA ILE A 25 -10.40 12.38 16.48
C ILE A 25 -9.60 13.53 15.84
N MET A 26 -9.06 14.45 16.64
CA MET A 26 -8.29 15.61 16.16
C MET A 26 -6.88 15.25 15.69
N GLU A 27 -6.32 14.11 16.11
CA GLU A 27 -5.02 13.60 15.63
C GLU A 27 -5.07 13.06 14.20
N ALA A 28 -6.27 12.72 13.70
CA ALA A 28 -6.45 12.24 12.33
C ALA A 28 -6.26 13.35 11.27
N ARG A 29 -5.95 14.59 11.67
CA ARG A 29 -5.75 15.75 10.78
C ARG A 29 -4.49 15.68 9.91
N PHE A 30 -3.64 14.66 10.07
CA PHE A 30 -2.47 14.50 9.22
C PHE A 30 -2.85 13.81 7.91
N GLU A 31 -3.42 14.59 6.98
CA GLU A 31 -3.66 14.21 5.57
C GLU A 31 -2.37 13.70 4.87
N ASP A 32 -1.21 13.98 5.46
CA ASP A 32 0.12 13.57 5.02
C ASP A 32 0.77 12.47 5.87
N SER A 33 -0.02 11.55 6.41
CA SER A 33 0.52 10.39 7.11
C SER A 33 1.29 9.48 6.14
N LYS A 34 2.58 9.78 5.94
CA LYS A 34 3.53 9.00 5.14
C LYS A 34 3.83 7.69 5.84
N ASN A 35 4.12 6.66 5.06
CA ASN A 35 4.78 5.50 5.60
C ASN A 35 6.27 5.77 5.71
N GLU A 36 6.84 5.42 6.85
CA GLU A 36 8.25 5.53 7.14
C GLU A 36 8.82 4.12 7.40
N PRO A 37 10.15 3.92 7.40
CA PRO A 37 10.73 2.61 7.64
C PRO A 37 10.27 1.95 8.96
N HIS A 38 9.99 2.75 9.99
CA HIS A 38 9.62 2.29 11.33
C HIS A 38 8.13 2.50 11.66
N ARG A 39 7.35 3.11 10.77
CA ARG A 39 5.95 3.47 11.04
C ARG A 39 5.09 3.32 9.79
N LYS A 40 4.01 2.56 9.88
CA LYS A 40 3.02 2.36 8.80
C LYS A 40 1.68 2.89 9.24
N VAL A 41 1.09 3.76 8.44
CA VAL A 41 -0.21 4.37 8.67
C VAL A 41 -1.18 3.85 7.63
N LEU A 42 -2.23 3.19 8.10
CA LEU A 42 -3.29 2.61 7.29
C LEU A 42 -4.61 3.25 7.68
N TRP A 43 -5.39 3.63 6.68
CA TRP A 43 -6.77 4.07 6.81
C TRP A 43 -7.67 2.90 6.45
N THR A 44 -8.82 2.77 7.12
CA THR A 44 -9.76 1.68 6.87
C THR A 44 -11.19 2.15 6.98
N ASP A 45 -12.06 1.65 6.11
CA ASP A 45 -13.49 1.92 6.12
C ASP A 45 -14.25 0.79 5.41
N ALA A 46 -15.56 0.72 5.61
CA ALA A 46 -16.46 -0.14 4.89
C ALA A 46 -17.76 0.55 4.47
N SER A 47 -18.17 0.31 3.22
CA SER A 47 -19.43 0.80 2.70
C SER A 47 -20.43 -0.34 2.56
N PHE A 48 -21.67 -0.09 2.97
CA PHE A 48 -22.79 -1.03 2.83
C PHE A 48 -23.79 -0.57 1.77
N ALA A 49 -24.28 -1.52 0.95
CA ALA A 49 -25.39 -1.30 0.03
C ALA A 49 -26.43 -2.41 0.19
N ASN A 50 -27.67 -2.03 0.46
CA ASN A 50 -28.79 -2.94 0.34
C ASN A 50 -29.27 -3.00 -1.12
N ARG A 51 -29.14 -4.16 -1.78
CA ARG A 51 -29.48 -4.33 -3.20
C ARG A 51 -30.61 -5.34 -3.38
N LYS A 52 -31.24 -5.29 -4.56
CA LYS A 52 -32.20 -6.33 -4.98
C LYS A 52 -31.59 -7.73 -5.00
N THR A 53 -30.27 -7.82 -5.25
CA THR A 53 -29.50 -9.08 -5.27
C THR A 53 -28.99 -9.50 -3.89
N GLY A 54 -29.34 -8.76 -2.83
CA GLY A 54 -28.87 -8.99 -1.46
C GLY A 54 -28.01 -7.83 -0.91
N PRO A 55 -27.75 -7.81 0.40
CA PRO A 55 -26.80 -6.87 0.99
C PRO A 55 -25.39 -7.11 0.43
N ALA A 56 -24.65 -6.04 0.21
CA ALA A 56 -23.24 -6.07 -0.15
C ALA A 56 -22.46 -5.13 0.75
N VAL A 57 -21.33 -5.59 1.28
CA VAL A 57 -20.39 -4.79 2.06
C VAL A 57 -19.09 -4.74 1.26
N GLY A 58 -18.59 -3.54 1.01
CA GLY A 58 -17.24 -3.33 0.49
C GLY A 58 -16.34 -2.86 1.63
N ILE A 59 -15.13 -3.38 1.70
CA ILE A 59 -14.11 -2.95 2.66
C ILE A 59 -12.92 -2.40 1.89
N ALA A 60 -12.22 -1.42 2.47
CA ALA A 60 -10.99 -0.89 1.89
C ALA A 60 -9.96 -0.53 2.96
N ILE A 61 -8.71 -0.61 2.54
CA ILE A 61 -7.53 -0.15 3.28
C ILE A 61 -6.74 0.76 2.34
N VAL A 62 -6.32 1.93 2.82
CA VAL A 62 -5.49 2.86 2.04
C VAL A 62 -4.27 3.30 2.86
N TRP A 63 -3.12 3.40 2.23
CA TRP A 63 -1.87 3.89 2.83
C TRP A 63 -1.04 4.67 1.81
N LYS A 64 -0.05 5.44 2.26
CA LYS A 64 0.96 6.02 1.38
C LYS A 64 2.16 5.07 1.26
N GLN A 65 2.75 4.94 0.09
CA GLN A 65 4.01 4.21 -0.09
C GLN A 65 4.91 4.86 -1.13
N ASP A 66 6.21 4.59 -1.02
CA ASP A 66 7.18 4.97 -2.06
C ASP A 66 6.78 4.30 -3.37
N PHE A 67 7.11 4.96 -4.48
CA PHE A 67 6.93 4.37 -5.79
C PHE A 67 7.90 3.19 -5.99
N THR A 68 7.67 2.41 -7.06
CA THR A 68 8.68 1.45 -7.50
C THR A 68 10.02 2.16 -7.78
N GLU A 69 11.14 1.44 -7.65
CA GLU A 69 12.48 2.04 -7.79
C GLU A 69 12.64 2.83 -9.11
N GLU A 70 12.05 2.33 -10.18
CA GLU A 70 12.03 2.99 -11.49
C GLU A 70 11.29 4.34 -11.45
N LEU A 71 10.06 4.34 -10.93
CA LEU A 71 9.23 5.54 -10.86
C LEU A 71 9.75 6.53 -9.82
N GLN A 72 10.34 6.05 -8.73
CA GLN A 72 10.92 6.87 -7.68
C GLN A 72 12.09 7.73 -8.20
N LYS A 73 12.81 7.29 -9.23
CA LYS A 73 13.86 8.08 -9.92
C LYS A 73 13.30 9.31 -10.65
N GLN A 74 12.01 9.28 -11.01
CA GLN A 74 11.32 10.38 -11.72
C GLN A 74 10.43 11.23 -10.80
N ALA A 75 10.09 10.70 -9.63
CA ALA A 75 9.26 11.36 -8.64
C ALA A 75 10.03 12.44 -7.88
N ASP A 76 9.31 13.38 -7.26
CA ASP A 76 9.94 14.39 -6.42
C ASP A 76 10.55 13.72 -5.16
N PRO A 77 11.64 14.27 -4.58
CA PRO A 77 12.27 13.69 -3.40
C PRO A 77 11.29 13.50 -2.24
N GLY A 78 11.11 12.26 -1.80
CA GLY A 78 10.19 11.89 -0.71
C GLY A 78 8.71 11.94 -1.08
N GLU A 79 8.37 12.00 -2.38
CA GLU A 79 7.02 11.79 -2.89
C GLU A 79 6.61 10.33 -2.70
N GLN A 80 5.39 10.14 -2.20
CA GLN A 80 4.74 8.84 -2.00
C GLN A 80 3.37 8.86 -2.66
N GLU A 81 2.92 7.71 -3.14
CA GLU A 81 1.59 7.54 -3.71
C GLU A 81 0.60 6.92 -2.72
N TRP A 82 -0.67 7.30 -2.88
CA TRP A 82 -1.78 6.61 -2.24
C TRP A 82 -2.03 5.26 -2.89
N VAL A 83 -2.02 4.20 -2.07
CA VAL A 83 -2.23 2.82 -2.51
C VAL A 83 -3.31 2.19 -1.67
N GLU A 84 -4.08 1.33 -2.32
CA GLU A 84 -5.34 0.78 -1.86
C GLU A 84 -5.35 -0.75 -1.96
N ASP A 85 -6.09 -1.35 -1.04
CA ASP A 85 -6.50 -2.76 -1.09
C ASP A 85 -7.98 -2.78 -0.73
N TYR A 86 -8.84 -3.25 -1.64
CA TYR A 86 -10.28 -3.20 -1.44
C TYR A 86 -10.97 -4.41 -2.07
N ARG A 87 -12.03 -4.88 -1.40
CA ARG A 87 -12.81 -6.06 -1.83
C ARG A 87 -14.24 -6.01 -1.33
N ALA A 88 -15.13 -6.69 -2.04
CA ALA A 88 -16.42 -7.05 -1.47
C ALA A 88 -16.20 -8.09 -0.36
N SER A 89 -16.73 -7.81 0.83
CA SER A 89 -16.71 -8.77 1.93
C SER A 89 -17.70 -9.90 1.69
N SER A 90 -17.26 -11.12 1.96
CA SER A 90 -18.09 -12.32 2.01
C SER A 90 -18.52 -12.69 3.43
N LEU A 91 -18.06 -11.93 4.44
CA LEU A 91 -18.20 -12.26 5.86
C LEU A 91 -19.04 -11.23 6.62
N SER A 92 -19.01 -9.97 6.18
CA SER A 92 -19.71 -8.86 6.81
C SER A 92 -21.08 -8.62 6.20
N MET A 93 -22.06 -8.36 7.06
CA MET A 93 -23.47 -8.18 6.68
C MET A 93 -23.98 -6.75 6.95
N SER A 94 -23.13 -5.89 7.50
CA SER A 94 -23.41 -4.48 7.84
C SER A 94 -22.15 -3.63 7.66
N SER A 95 -22.29 -2.30 7.63
CA SER A 95 -21.12 -1.40 7.60
C SER A 95 -20.25 -1.59 8.84
N GLY A 96 -20.82 -1.57 10.05
CA GLY A 96 -20.03 -1.72 11.28
C GLY A 96 -19.27 -3.04 11.41
N SER A 97 -19.81 -4.16 10.91
CA SER A 97 -19.04 -5.42 10.85
C SER A 97 -17.93 -5.36 9.79
N GLY A 98 -18.18 -4.67 8.68
CA GLY A 98 -17.19 -4.42 7.63
C GLY A 98 -16.06 -3.49 8.09
N GLU A 99 -16.36 -2.44 8.85
CA GLU A 99 -15.36 -1.51 9.38
C GLU A 99 -14.39 -2.26 10.32
N GLN A 100 -14.91 -3.14 11.18
CA GLN A 100 -14.09 -4.00 12.02
C GLN A 100 -13.27 -5.02 11.21
N GLU A 101 -13.83 -5.58 10.13
CA GLU A 101 -13.11 -6.47 9.21
C GLU A 101 -11.97 -5.73 8.51
N ALA A 102 -12.21 -4.51 8.03
CA ALA A 102 -11.20 -3.67 7.39
C ALA A 102 -10.04 -3.36 8.35
N ALA A 103 -10.36 -3.01 9.61
CA ALA A 103 -9.35 -2.80 10.65
C ALA A 103 -8.55 -4.07 10.97
N PHE A 104 -9.19 -5.25 10.98
CA PHE A 104 -8.49 -6.52 11.13
C PHE A 104 -7.54 -6.80 9.96
N ASP A 105 -8.01 -6.67 8.72
CA ASP A 105 -7.21 -6.89 7.51
C ASP A 105 -6.04 -5.89 7.43
N ALA A 106 -6.22 -4.66 7.90
CA ALA A 106 -5.16 -3.65 7.96
C ALA A 106 -3.99 -4.03 8.88
N LEU A 107 -4.20 -4.85 9.91
CA LEU A 107 -3.09 -5.36 10.72
C LEU A 107 -2.25 -6.38 9.96
N GLU A 108 -2.88 -7.21 9.12
CA GLU A 108 -2.17 -8.13 8.24
C GLU A 108 -1.39 -7.37 7.17
N LYS A 109 -2.04 -6.39 6.54
CA LYS A 109 -1.40 -5.50 5.57
C LYS A 109 -0.24 -4.73 6.20
N GLY A 110 -0.44 -4.16 7.39
CA GLY A 110 0.55 -3.39 8.12
C GLY A 110 1.84 -4.16 8.39
N GLU A 111 1.75 -5.44 8.79
CA GLU A 111 2.94 -6.29 8.96
C GLU A 111 3.68 -6.51 7.64
N LEU A 112 2.97 -6.75 6.53
CA LEU A 112 3.54 -6.99 5.21
C LEU A 112 4.28 -5.77 4.61
N LEU A 113 3.98 -4.56 5.10
CA LEU A 113 4.65 -3.34 4.66
C LEU A 113 6.05 -3.16 5.28
N PHE A 114 6.43 -3.99 6.26
CA PHE A 114 7.79 -4.01 6.79
C PHE A 114 8.64 -5.07 6.07
N ALA A 115 9.93 -4.77 5.90
CA ALA A 115 10.86 -5.77 5.40
C ALA A 115 10.93 -6.98 6.37
N PRO A 116 11.19 -8.20 5.87
CA PRO A 116 11.27 -9.38 6.72
C PRO A 116 12.24 -9.19 7.91
N GLY A 117 11.76 -9.47 9.12
CA GLY A 117 12.53 -9.32 10.35
C GLY A 117 12.56 -7.91 10.94
N MET A 118 12.01 -6.90 10.25
CA MET A 118 11.82 -5.57 10.83
C MET A 118 10.54 -5.50 11.66
N THR A 119 10.56 -4.60 12.64
CA THR A 119 9.40 -4.25 13.46
C THR A 119 9.28 -2.74 13.55
N GLY A 120 8.11 -2.27 13.96
CA GLY A 120 7.83 -0.84 14.09
C GLY A 120 6.39 -0.60 14.54
N ASP A 121 5.89 0.57 14.22
CA ASP A 121 4.56 1.02 14.62
C ASP A 121 3.56 0.82 13.47
N ILE A 122 2.45 0.16 13.75
CA ILE A 122 1.31 -0.02 12.83
C ILE A 122 0.15 0.81 13.38
N LEU A 123 -0.21 1.87 12.66
CA LEU A 123 -1.30 2.76 13.02
C LEU A 123 -2.47 2.53 12.08
N VAL A 124 -3.63 2.20 12.64
CA VAL A 124 -4.87 1.97 11.92
C VAL A 124 -5.84 3.08 12.29
N TYR A 125 -6.10 3.98 11.33
CA TYR A 125 -7.19 4.94 11.42
C TYR A 125 -8.49 4.30 10.93
N THR A 126 -9.51 4.36 11.76
CA THR A 126 -10.82 3.76 11.48
C THR A 126 -11.91 4.61 12.10
N ASP A 127 -13.07 4.68 11.47
CA ASP A 127 -14.30 5.21 12.06
C ASP A 127 -15.16 4.12 12.72
N ALA A 128 -14.68 2.87 12.75
CA ALA A 128 -15.25 1.81 13.55
C ALA A 128 -15.33 2.20 15.03
N GLU A 129 -16.33 1.67 15.74
CA GLU A 129 -16.46 1.83 17.18
C GLU A 129 -15.24 1.23 17.91
N ILE A 130 -14.30 2.09 18.34
CA ILE A 130 -13.04 1.67 18.95
C ILE A 130 -13.22 0.82 20.20
N GLU A 131 -14.31 1.06 20.92
CA GLU A 131 -14.64 0.30 22.14
C GLU A 131 -14.71 -1.21 21.87
N GLY A 132 -15.11 -1.63 20.67
CA GLY A 132 -15.12 -3.05 20.30
C GLY A 132 -13.71 -3.69 20.30
N PHE A 133 -12.66 -2.94 19.96
CA PHE A 133 -11.28 -3.42 20.01
C PHE A 133 -10.69 -3.33 21.43
N ARG A 134 -11.12 -2.33 22.21
CA ARG A 134 -10.68 -2.10 23.60
C ARG A 134 -11.27 -3.13 24.56
N SER A 135 -12.50 -3.57 24.29
CA SER A 135 -13.27 -4.52 25.09
C SER A 135 -13.66 -5.75 24.26
N PRO A 136 -12.68 -6.55 23.78
CA PRO A 136 -12.92 -7.69 22.90
C PRO A 136 -13.71 -8.81 23.60
N ASP A 137 -14.49 -9.57 22.82
CA ASP A 137 -15.29 -10.67 23.33
C ASP A 137 -14.40 -11.72 24.00
N SER A 138 -14.78 -12.14 25.21
CA SER A 138 -14.06 -13.18 25.95
C SER A 138 -14.99 -14.23 26.53
N ARG A 139 -14.46 -15.46 26.70
CA ARG A 139 -15.14 -16.59 27.35
C ARG A 139 -14.17 -17.27 28.29
N GLY A 140 -14.54 -17.37 29.57
CA GLY A 140 -13.70 -18.02 30.59
C GLY A 140 -12.33 -17.36 30.80
N GLY A 141 -12.22 -16.04 30.57
CA GLY A 141 -10.96 -15.30 30.68
C GLY A 141 -10.05 -15.34 29.45
N TRP A 142 -10.51 -15.92 28.34
CA TRP A 142 -9.80 -16.01 27.07
C TRP A 142 -10.51 -15.23 25.99
N LEU A 143 -9.76 -14.55 25.11
CA LEU A 143 -10.33 -13.91 23.93
C LEU A 143 -10.96 -14.98 23.04
N ASN A 144 -12.15 -14.71 22.51
CA ASN A 144 -12.88 -15.66 21.67
C ASN A 144 -12.37 -15.58 20.22
N PRO A 145 -11.62 -16.57 19.69
CA PRO A 145 -11.09 -16.50 18.33
C PRO A 145 -12.18 -16.58 17.25
N ALA A 146 -13.35 -17.13 17.61
CA ALA A 146 -14.55 -17.15 16.78
C ALA A 146 -15.49 -15.97 17.09
N GLY A 147 -15.00 -14.95 17.80
CA GLY A 147 -15.73 -13.71 18.06
C GLY A 147 -15.86 -12.82 16.81
N ASN A 148 -16.39 -11.62 17.02
CA ASN A 148 -16.47 -10.60 15.97
C ASN A 148 -15.06 -10.19 15.46
N PHE A 149 -15.04 -9.40 14.38
CA PHE A 149 -13.80 -8.93 13.79
C PHE A 149 -12.98 -8.06 14.75
N ALA A 150 -13.62 -7.28 15.63
CA ALA A 150 -12.89 -6.51 16.64
C ALA A 150 -12.10 -7.41 17.60
N THR A 151 -12.67 -8.54 18.02
CA THR A 151 -11.99 -9.55 18.85
C THR A 151 -10.83 -10.20 18.10
N ARG A 152 -11.03 -10.50 16.81
CA ARG A 152 -9.97 -11.05 15.95
C ARG A 152 -8.83 -10.03 15.74
N ALA A 153 -9.16 -8.75 15.58
CA ALA A 153 -8.19 -7.66 15.53
C ALA A 153 -7.41 -7.52 16.83
N ALA A 154 -8.07 -7.60 18.00
CA ALA A 154 -7.39 -7.60 19.29
C ALA A 154 -6.42 -8.80 19.45
N ILE A 155 -6.85 -10.00 19.03
CA ILE A 155 -5.98 -11.20 19.01
C ILE A 155 -4.77 -10.97 18.10
N ARG A 156 -5.00 -10.43 16.91
CA ARG A 156 -3.93 -10.14 15.95
C ARG A 156 -2.97 -9.07 16.45
N ALA A 157 -3.48 -8.02 17.09
CA ALA A 157 -2.67 -6.97 17.70
C ALA A 157 -1.75 -7.54 18.79
N VAL A 158 -2.22 -8.49 19.60
CA VAL A 158 -1.35 -9.18 20.58
C VAL A 158 -0.26 -9.98 19.88
N HIS A 159 -0.58 -10.75 18.84
CA HIS A 159 0.45 -11.47 18.08
C HIS A 159 1.50 -10.52 17.48
N LEU A 160 1.10 -9.36 16.98
CA LEU A 160 2.02 -8.34 16.47
C LEU A 160 2.88 -7.74 17.61
N ALA A 161 2.26 -7.44 18.75
CA ALA A 161 2.95 -6.95 19.94
C ALA A 161 4.04 -7.92 20.42
N GLU A 162 3.73 -9.22 20.43
CA GLU A 162 4.67 -10.30 20.77
C GLU A 162 5.83 -10.43 19.78
N LYS A 163 5.60 -10.12 18.50
CA LYS A 163 6.65 -10.08 17.48
C LYS A 163 7.55 -8.84 17.58
N GLY A 164 7.19 -7.85 18.39
CA GLY A 164 7.96 -6.61 18.54
C GLY A 164 7.36 -5.38 17.86
N PHE A 165 6.13 -5.45 17.33
CA PHE A 165 5.42 -4.27 16.83
C PHE A 165 4.72 -3.48 17.94
N THR A 166 4.52 -2.19 17.70
CA THR A 166 3.50 -1.39 18.40
C THR A 166 2.28 -1.29 17.48
N VAL A 167 1.08 -1.49 18.02
CA VAL A 167 -0.18 -1.36 17.26
C VAL A 167 -1.00 -0.24 17.86
N GLU A 168 -1.45 0.71 17.05
CA GLU A 168 -2.35 1.77 17.48
C GLU A 168 -3.63 1.75 16.65
N PHE A 169 -4.77 1.74 17.34
CA PHE A 169 -6.07 2.03 16.72
C PHE A 169 -6.44 3.47 17.04
N LYS A 170 -6.73 4.26 16.00
CA LYS A 170 -7.05 5.67 16.12
C LYS A 170 -8.41 5.97 15.53
N ALA A 171 -9.28 6.59 16.33
CA ALA A 171 -10.62 6.94 15.90
C ALA A 171 -10.50 8.09 14.91
N CYS A 172 -11.23 8.01 13.81
CA CYS A 172 -11.47 9.14 12.94
C CYS A 172 -12.98 9.37 12.80
N ALA A 173 -13.37 10.60 12.56
CA ALA A 173 -14.76 10.89 12.27
C ALA A 173 -15.05 10.52 10.81
N GLY A 174 -16.01 9.62 10.60
CA GLY A 174 -16.60 9.39 9.29
C GLY A 174 -17.09 10.71 8.69
N HIS A 175 -16.76 10.94 7.42
CA HIS A 175 -17.09 12.17 6.69
C HIS A 175 -16.56 13.46 7.33
N GLY A 176 -15.48 13.36 8.11
CA GLY A 176 -14.80 14.48 8.76
C GLY A 176 -13.97 15.34 7.82
N GLY A 177 -13.92 14.99 6.53
CA GLY A 177 -13.19 15.72 5.50
C GLY A 177 -11.68 15.47 5.50
N ILE A 178 -11.25 14.38 6.13
CA ILE A 178 -9.86 13.91 6.16
C ILE A 178 -9.62 13.03 4.94
N LEU A 179 -8.71 13.43 4.06
CA LEU A 179 -8.53 12.78 2.77
C LEU A 179 -8.31 11.26 2.84
N GLY A 180 -7.49 10.77 3.78
CA GLY A 180 -7.25 9.34 3.95
C GLY A 180 -8.53 8.56 4.24
N ASN A 181 -9.41 9.09 5.08
CA ASN A 181 -10.71 8.49 5.37
C ASN A 181 -11.67 8.57 4.17
N GLU A 182 -11.73 9.70 3.48
CA GLU A 182 -12.62 9.81 2.31
C GLU A 182 -12.15 8.90 1.16
N LEU A 183 -10.83 8.66 1.03
CA LEU A 183 -10.28 7.72 0.05
C LEU A 183 -10.69 6.27 0.35
N VAL A 184 -10.68 5.84 1.62
CA VAL A 184 -11.15 4.48 1.96
C VAL A 184 -12.65 4.32 1.75
N ASP A 185 -13.49 5.31 2.09
CA ASP A 185 -14.93 5.28 1.76
C ASP A 185 -15.12 5.14 0.24
N TYR A 186 -14.39 5.93 -0.55
CA TYR A 186 -14.42 5.87 -2.01
C TYR A 186 -14.09 4.46 -2.53
N TRP A 187 -12.97 3.86 -2.09
CA TRP A 187 -12.56 2.54 -2.55
C TRP A 187 -13.46 1.41 -2.04
N ALA A 188 -13.96 1.50 -0.80
CA ALA A 188 -14.92 0.54 -0.25
C ALA A 188 -16.23 0.54 -1.06
N ARG A 189 -16.66 1.72 -1.52
CA ARG A 189 -17.79 1.86 -2.45
C ARG A 189 -17.50 1.26 -3.83
N GLN A 190 -16.32 1.52 -4.39
CA GLN A 190 -15.91 0.90 -5.66
C GLN A 190 -15.90 -0.63 -5.57
N ALA A 191 -15.48 -1.19 -4.44
CA ALA A 191 -15.42 -2.63 -4.19
C ALA A 191 -16.76 -3.35 -4.40
N ILE A 192 -17.86 -2.63 -4.17
CA ILE A 192 -19.21 -3.16 -4.41
C ILE A 192 -19.86 -2.59 -5.66
N ASN A 193 -19.25 -1.67 -6.43
CA ASN A 193 -19.89 -0.90 -7.50
C ASN A 193 -21.01 0.03 -7.00
N LEU A 194 -20.74 0.79 -5.93
CA LEU A 194 -21.64 1.84 -5.44
C LEU A 194 -21.08 3.22 -5.79
N ASP A 195 -21.49 3.78 -6.92
CA ASP A 195 -20.81 4.97 -7.45
C ASP A 195 -21.04 6.24 -6.64
N VAL A 196 -22.27 6.51 -6.18
CA VAL A 196 -22.61 7.77 -5.47
C VAL A 196 -23.10 7.47 -4.06
N PRO A 197 -22.62 8.20 -3.03
CA PRO A 197 -23.15 8.05 -1.69
C PRO A 197 -24.62 8.46 -1.60
N ARG A 198 -25.44 7.64 -0.93
CA ARG A 198 -26.85 7.98 -0.65
C ARG A 198 -27.02 8.83 0.61
N ASN A 199 -26.07 8.74 1.55
CA ASN A 199 -26.19 9.30 2.91
C ASN A 199 -24.91 10.01 3.40
N SER A 200 -23.90 10.26 2.54
CA SER A 200 -22.67 10.98 2.93
C SER A 200 -22.54 12.33 2.23
N ASP A 201 -21.60 13.15 2.69
CA ASP A 201 -21.29 14.44 2.10
C ASP A 201 -20.71 14.28 0.69
N LEU A 202 -21.48 14.70 -0.32
CA LEU A 202 -21.10 14.68 -1.73
C LEU A 202 -19.78 15.43 -1.98
N GLY A 203 -19.51 16.49 -1.21
CA GLY A 203 -18.28 17.27 -1.35
C GLY A 203 -17.04 16.45 -1.00
N SER A 204 -17.10 15.70 0.10
CA SER A 204 -16.02 14.83 0.56
C SER A 204 -15.76 13.66 -0.40
N TRP A 205 -16.81 13.03 -0.92
CA TRP A 205 -16.69 12.01 -1.96
C TRP A 205 -16.04 12.54 -3.25
N LEU A 206 -16.45 13.72 -3.72
CA LEU A 206 -15.86 14.34 -4.92
C LEU A 206 -14.36 14.65 -4.74
N ARG A 207 -13.92 15.00 -3.52
CA ARG A 207 -12.50 15.21 -3.22
C ARG A 207 -11.72 13.89 -3.30
N ALA A 208 -12.22 12.83 -2.69
CA ALA A 208 -11.59 11.51 -2.76
C ALA A 208 -11.48 11.00 -4.19
N LYS A 209 -12.56 11.11 -4.97
CA LYS A 209 -12.57 10.75 -6.40
C LYS A 209 -11.50 11.52 -7.19
N ARG A 210 -11.43 12.84 -7.02
CA ARG A 210 -10.40 13.67 -7.70
C ARG A 210 -8.99 13.26 -7.29
N ALA A 211 -8.77 13.00 -6.00
CA ALA A 211 -7.46 12.54 -5.52
C ALA A 211 -7.05 11.19 -6.13
N ALA A 212 -8.00 10.25 -6.28
CA ALA A 212 -7.76 8.99 -6.99
C ALA A 212 -7.42 9.22 -8.48
N GLU A 213 -8.18 10.07 -9.17
CA GLU A 213 -7.91 10.44 -10.58
C GLU A 213 -6.56 11.14 -10.77
N ASP A 214 -6.18 12.04 -9.85
CA ASP A 214 -4.93 12.77 -9.91
C ASP A 214 -3.73 11.87 -9.61
N ARG A 215 -3.89 10.89 -8.70
CA ARG A 215 -2.91 9.82 -8.51
C ARG A 215 -2.67 9.04 -9.80
N ASP A 216 -3.73 8.59 -10.47
CA ASP A 216 -3.59 7.79 -11.70
C ASP A 216 -2.91 8.56 -12.82
N LYS A 217 -3.24 9.85 -12.96
CA LYS A 217 -2.54 10.76 -13.89
C LYS A 217 -1.07 10.91 -13.51
N ARG A 218 -0.76 11.11 -12.22
CA ARG A 218 0.62 11.26 -11.75
C ARG A 218 1.43 9.99 -12.03
N ARG A 219 0.89 8.81 -11.73
CA ARG A 219 1.53 7.52 -12.03
C ARG A 219 1.77 7.35 -13.54
N THR A 220 0.78 7.66 -14.37
CA THR A 220 0.93 7.62 -15.84
C THR A 220 2.04 8.57 -16.32
N THR A 221 2.10 9.77 -15.75
CA THR A 221 3.14 10.76 -16.07
C THR A 221 4.53 10.23 -15.71
N LEU A 222 4.70 9.66 -14.51
CA LEU A 222 5.98 9.11 -14.07
C LEU A 222 6.42 7.92 -14.93
N THR A 223 5.48 7.05 -15.32
CA THR A 223 5.76 5.92 -16.22
C THR A 223 6.26 6.40 -17.58
N GLU A 224 5.66 7.44 -18.14
CA GLU A 224 6.09 8.00 -19.43
C GLU A 224 7.47 8.66 -19.32
N LEU A 225 7.75 9.38 -18.23
CA LEU A 225 9.09 9.92 -17.97
C LEU A 225 10.15 8.82 -17.83
N ALA A 226 9.83 7.74 -17.11
CA ALA A 226 10.73 6.61 -16.94
C ALA A 226 10.99 5.88 -18.27
N ARG A 227 9.97 5.73 -19.11
CA ARG A 227 10.11 5.23 -20.48
C ARG A 227 11.05 6.10 -21.32
N GLN A 228 10.84 7.42 -21.33
CA GLN A 228 11.72 8.34 -22.06
C GLN A 228 13.16 8.33 -21.54
N ALA A 229 13.35 8.15 -20.23
CA ALA A 229 14.69 8.04 -19.64
C ALA A 229 15.42 6.79 -20.14
N ARG A 230 14.75 5.63 -20.17
CA ARG A 230 15.30 4.38 -20.74
C ARG A 230 15.65 4.53 -22.21
N ASP A 231 14.76 5.11 -23.01
CA ASP A 231 14.99 5.30 -24.45
C ASP A 231 16.24 6.16 -24.69
N ARG A 232 16.47 7.20 -23.86
CA ARG A 232 17.68 8.05 -23.95
C ARG A 232 18.94 7.32 -23.51
N GLU A 233 18.87 6.51 -22.45
CA GLU A 233 20.01 5.72 -21.99
C GLU A 233 20.42 4.68 -23.03
N GLU A 234 19.45 4.00 -23.65
CA GLU A 234 19.70 3.04 -24.71
C GLU A 234 20.26 3.72 -25.95
N GLN A 235 19.70 4.86 -26.37
CA GLN A 235 20.26 5.62 -27.48
C GLN A 235 21.70 6.06 -27.19
N ALA A 236 21.99 6.54 -25.98
CA ALA A 236 23.34 6.91 -25.59
C ALA A 236 24.30 5.71 -25.58
N ARG A 237 23.82 4.52 -25.21
CA ARG A 237 24.59 3.26 -25.26
C ARG A 237 24.92 2.88 -26.71
N VAL A 238 23.94 2.94 -27.60
CA VAL A 238 24.11 2.69 -29.05
C VAL A 238 25.06 3.71 -29.67
N ASP A 239 24.91 5.00 -29.36
CA ASP A 239 25.78 6.06 -29.86
C ASP A 239 27.22 5.88 -29.38
N ALA A 240 27.42 5.49 -28.11
CA ALA A 240 28.74 5.19 -27.56
C ALA A 240 29.37 3.94 -28.20
N ALA A 241 28.58 2.90 -28.48
CA ALA A 241 29.04 1.71 -29.20
C ALA A 241 29.46 2.05 -30.64
N ASN A 242 28.64 2.83 -31.35
CA ASN A 242 28.94 3.32 -32.69
C ASN A 242 30.21 4.21 -32.71
N ALA A 243 30.38 5.07 -31.72
CA ALA A 243 31.57 5.90 -31.60
C ALA A 243 32.84 5.06 -31.37
N ARG A 244 32.76 4.01 -30.54
CA ARG A 244 33.86 3.06 -30.32
C ARG A 244 34.20 2.29 -31.60
N TRP A 245 33.19 1.76 -32.30
CA TRP A 245 33.39 1.04 -33.56
C TRP A 245 34.09 1.92 -34.61
N ASN A 246 33.61 3.16 -34.80
CA ASN A 246 34.20 4.10 -35.75
C ASN A 246 35.63 4.53 -35.35
N GLN A 247 35.94 4.61 -34.06
CA GLN A 247 37.32 4.86 -33.60
C GLN A 247 38.23 3.67 -33.93
N THR A 248 37.80 2.44 -33.65
CA THR A 248 38.56 1.22 -33.98
C THR A 248 38.80 1.14 -35.48
N ALA A 249 37.77 1.31 -36.31
CA ALA A 249 37.90 1.30 -37.78
C ALA A 249 38.77 2.45 -38.33
N GLY A 250 38.75 3.62 -37.68
CA GLY A 250 39.56 4.79 -38.04
C GLY A 250 41.05 4.64 -37.71
N THR A 251 41.41 3.91 -36.65
CA THR A 251 42.81 3.57 -36.37
C THR A 251 43.39 2.56 -37.36
N THR A 252 42.56 1.71 -37.93
CA THR A 252 43.01 0.67 -38.86
C THR A 252 43.01 1.09 -40.33
N THR A 253 42.55 2.31 -40.66
CA THR A 253 42.69 2.88 -42.01
C THR A 253 44.01 3.64 -42.22
N ALA A 254 44.87 3.74 -41.19
CA ALA A 254 46.23 4.29 -41.29
C ALA A 254 47.33 3.22 -41.47
N ALA A 255 46.98 1.93 -41.42
CA ALA A 255 47.86 0.81 -41.76
C ALA A 255 47.10 -0.10 -42.74
N GLU A 256 47.70 -0.42 -43.88
CA GLU A 256 47.12 -1.26 -44.92
C GLU A 256 46.65 -2.62 -44.35
N ARG A 257 45.37 -2.74 -44.00
CA ARG A 257 44.77 -4.02 -43.63
C ARG A 257 44.49 -4.88 -44.85
N THR A 258 44.61 -6.18 -44.67
CA THR A 258 44.16 -7.16 -45.68
C THR A 258 42.67 -7.45 -45.51
N GLN A 259 42.01 -7.88 -46.59
CA GLN A 259 40.58 -8.22 -46.59
C GLN A 259 40.23 -9.31 -45.55
N GLU A 260 41.16 -10.24 -45.27
CA GLU A 260 40.98 -11.28 -44.26
C GLU A 260 40.83 -10.74 -42.83
N GLU A 261 41.50 -9.62 -42.51
CA GLU A 261 41.37 -8.99 -41.19
C GLU A 261 40.04 -8.25 -41.03
N ILE A 262 39.47 -7.75 -42.14
CA ILE A 262 38.14 -7.13 -42.16
C ILE A 262 37.06 -8.19 -41.98
N ASP A 263 37.20 -9.33 -42.66
CA ASP A 263 36.24 -10.43 -42.60
C ASP A 263 36.25 -11.12 -41.22
N ALA A 264 37.41 -11.17 -40.54
CA ALA A 264 37.53 -11.70 -39.18
C ALA A 264 36.84 -10.82 -38.13
N ASP A 265 37.02 -9.50 -38.20
CA ASP A 265 36.35 -8.56 -37.27
C ASP A 265 34.82 -8.59 -37.46
N TYR A 266 34.34 -8.77 -38.70
CA TYR A 266 32.91 -8.91 -38.97
C TYR A 266 32.33 -10.19 -38.35
N ALA A 267 33.05 -11.30 -38.42
CA ALA A 267 32.64 -12.56 -37.78
C ALA A 267 32.64 -12.47 -36.25
N GLU A 268 33.60 -11.73 -35.67
CA GLU A 268 33.67 -11.49 -34.22
C GLU A 268 32.53 -10.56 -33.75
N PHE A 269 32.17 -9.56 -34.55
CA PHE A 269 31.02 -8.70 -34.31
C PHE A 269 29.68 -9.45 -34.39
N GLU A 270 29.51 -10.35 -35.37
CA GLU A 270 28.32 -11.21 -35.45
C GLU A 270 28.22 -12.20 -34.28
N GLN A 271 29.35 -12.74 -33.79
CA GLN A 271 29.36 -13.58 -32.58
C GLN A 271 29.04 -12.77 -31.32
N TRP A 272 29.50 -11.53 -31.23
CA TRP A 272 29.19 -10.66 -30.09
C TRP A 272 27.69 -10.30 -30.05
N LEU A 273 27.09 -9.97 -31.21
CA LEU A 273 25.64 -9.75 -31.31
C LEU A 273 24.81 -10.99 -30.96
N ALA A 274 25.33 -12.19 -31.20
CA ALA A 274 24.64 -13.45 -30.92
C ALA A 274 24.79 -13.94 -29.45
N GLN A 275 25.63 -13.30 -28.63
CA GLN A 275 25.83 -13.66 -27.22
C GLN A 275 24.97 -12.84 -26.23
N ASP A 276 24.28 -11.80 -26.73
CA ASP A 276 23.43 -10.89 -25.93
C ASP A 276 21.91 -11.08 -26.19
N GLU A 277 21.49 -12.16 -26.88
CA GLU A 277 20.11 -12.72 -26.82
C GLU A 277 19.95 -13.72 -25.66
#